data_AF-A0A7Y8A933-F1
#
_entry.id   AF-A0A7Y8A933-F1
#
_cell.length_a   1.000
_cell.length_b   1.000
_cell.length_c   1.000
_cell.angle_alpha   90.00
_cell.angle_beta   90.00
_cell.angle_gamma   90.00
#
_symmetry.space_group_name_H-M   'P 1'
#
loop_
_entity.id
_entity.type
_entity.pdbx_description
1 polymer ?
#
loop_
_entity_poly.entity_id
_entity_poly.type
_entity_poly.pdbx_seq_one_letter_code
_entity_poly.pdbx_strand_id
1 'polypeptide(L)'
;MFKVTPNPPGTPDPKLHQAAQRALDHYLNPPAKTAPSSGVLFSVAADASSESLIANSYETFSSVSALLLDLSEALSGKDRDVTLAIHQLSELGVLLMGKLMDRELPCS
;
A
#
# COMPACT_ATOMS: atom_id res chain seq x y z
N MET A 1 -28.21 -55.05 -35.68
CA MET A 1 -27.93 -53.98 -34.68
C MET A 1 -27.32 -52.80 -35.42
N PHE A 2 -28.03 -51.67 -35.49
CA PHE A 2 -27.49 -50.44 -36.05
C PHE A 2 -26.81 -49.64 -34.93
N LYS A 3 -25.53 -49.32 -35.08
CA LYS A 3 -24.88 -48.31 -34.23
C LYS A 3 -25.44 -46.96 -34.64
N VAL A 4 -26.31 -46.38 -33.81
CA VAL A 4 -26.71 -44.99 -33.95
C VAL A 4 -25.50 -44.15 -33.55
N THR A 5 -24.76 -43.66 -34.54
CA THR A 5 -23.71 -42.68 -34.29
C THR A 5 -24.40 -41.38 -33.89
N PRO A 6 -24.14 -40.81 -32.69
CA PRO A 6 -24.75 -39.54 -32.32
C PRO A 6 -24.31 -38.47 -33.33
N ASN A 7 -25.25 -37.66 -33.80
CA ASN A 7 -24.91 -36.48 -34.58
C ASN A 7 -23.97 -35.57 -33.74
N PRO A 8 -22.98 -34.94 -34.38
CA PRO A 8 -22.10 -34.01 -33.66
C PRO A 8 -22.94 -32.89 -33.03
N PRO A 9 -22.55 -32.40 -31.84
CA PRO A 9 -23.25 -31.31 -31.19
C PRO A 9 -23.32 -30.11 -32.14
N GLY A 10 -24.49 -29.45 -32.16
CA GLY A 10 -24.77 -28.33 -33.04
C GLY A 10 -23.84 -27.12 -32.83
N THR A 11 -24.06 -26.11 -33.69
CA THR A 11 -23.26 -24.88 -33.84
C THR A 11 -22.59 -24.39 -32.55
N PRO A 12 -21.28 -24.05 -32.60
CA PRO A 12 -20.49 -23.71 -31.43
C PRO A 12 -21.14 -22.58 -30.63
N ASP A 13 -21.34 -22.81 -29.33
CA ASP A 13 -21.90 -21.82 -28.42
C ASP A 13 -20.92 -20.64 -28.30
N PRO A 14 -21.29 -19.43 -28.76
CA PRO A 14 -20.40 -18.28 -28.74
C PRO A 14 -19.98 -17.86 -27.32
N LYS A 15 -20.80 -18.19 -26.30
CA LYS A 15 -20.44 -17.94 -24.90
C LYS A 15 -19.32 -18.87 -24.43
N LEU A 16 -19.36 -20.12 -24.86
CA LEU A 16 -18.30 -21.10 -24.58
C LEU A 16 -17.00 -20.68 -25.26
N HIS A 17 -17.08 -20.21 -26.51
CA HIS A 17 -15.91 -19.72 -27.24
C HIS A 17 -15.26 -18.50 -26.57
N GLN A 18 -16.08 -17.52 -26.16
CA GLN A 18 -15.60 -16.36 -25.43
C GLN A 18 -15.03 -16.72 -24.05
N ALA A 19 -15.64 -17.67 -23.34
CA ALA A 19 -15.11 -18.17 -22.08
C ALA A 19 -13.75 -18.88 -22.27
N ALA A 20 -13.61 -19.68 -23.33
CA ALA A 20 -12.36 -20.33 -23.68
C ALA A 20 -11.25 -19.33 -24.05
N GLN A 21 -11.57 -18.29 -24.82
CA GLN A 21 -10.62 -17.21 -25.13
C GLN A 21 -10.20 -16.45 -23.88
N ARG A 22 -11.14 -16.09 -22.99
CA ARG A 22 -10.80 -15.45 -21.71
C ARG A 22 -9.89 -16.32 -20.83
N ALA A 23 -10.15 -17.63 -20.78
CA ALA A 23 -9.30 -18.55 -20.05
C ALA A 23 -7.89 -18.62 -20.67
N LEU A 24 -7.81 -18.74 -22.01
CA LEU A 24 -6.54 -18.72 -22.73
C LEU A 24 -5.75 -17.43 -22.48
N ASP A 25 -6.39 -16.27 -22.60
CA ASP A 25 -5.74 -14.98 -22.35
C ASP A 25 -5.23 -14.87 -20.90
N HIS A 26 -6.01 -15.34 -19.93
CA HIS A 26 -5.63 -15.31 -18.51
C HIS A 26 -4.37 -16.13 -18.21
N TYR A 27 -4.20 -17.28 -18.88
CA TYR A 27 -3.04 -18.16 -18.66
C TYR A 27 -1.85 -17.85 -19.58
N LEU A 28 -2.10 -17.38 -20.81
CA LEU A 28 -1.05 -17.15 -21.80
C LEU A 28 -0.47 -15.74 -21.75
N ASN A 29 -1.26 -14.75 -21.32
CA ASN A 29 -0.84 -13.36 -21.15
C ASN A 29 -1.12 -12.86 -19.72
N PRO A 30 -0.49 -13.46 -18.69
CA PRO A 30 -0.64 -12.94 -17.34
C PRO A 30 -0.14 -11.48 -17.29
N PRO A 31 -0.81 -10.58 -16.55
CA PRO A 31 -0.32 -9.22 -16.37
C PRO A 31 1.10 -9.28 -15.81
N ALA A 32 2.00 -8.48 -16.39
CA ALA A 32 3.40 -8.47 -15.99
C ALA A 32 3.50 -8.21 -14.48
N LYS A 33 3.92 -9.24 -13.74
CA LYS A 33 4.23 -9.12 -12.32
C LYS A 33 5.48 -8.27 -12.24
N THR A 34 5.33 -7.00 -11.86
CA THR A 34 6.47 -6.14 -11.55
C THR A 34 7.21 -6.79 -10.39
N ALA A 35 8.32 -7.47 -10.70
CA ALA A 35 9.19 -7.98 -9.66
C ALA A 35 9.66 -6.78 -8.83
N PRO A 36 9.59 -6.84 -7.49
CA PRO A 36 10.16 -5.78 -6.66
C PRO A 36 11.64 -5.65 -7.02
N SER A 37 12.12 -4.41 -7.15
CA SER A 37 13.52 -4.15 -7.48
C SER A 37 14.40 -4.84 -6.45
N SER A 38 15.30 -5.70 -6.93
CA SER A 38 16.28 -6.39 -6.10
C SER A 38 17.11 -5.35 -5.34
N GLY A 39 16.89 -5.23 -4.02
CA GLY A 39 17.62 -4.30 -3.15
C GLY A 39 16.79 -3.39 -2.25
N VAL A 40 15.46 -3.35 -2.40
CA VAL A 40 14.61 -2.54 -1.49
C VAL A 40 14.36 -3.30 -0.18
N LEU A 41 14.86 -2.77 0.93
CA LEU A 41 14.65 -3.35 2.27
C LEU A 41 13.28 -2.96 2.88
N PHE A 42 12.74 -1.79 2.50
CA PHE A 42 11.47 -1.27 3.01
C PHE A 42 10.65 -0.66 1.88
N SER A 43 9.34 -0.93 1.86
CA SER A 43 8.39 -0.34 0.92
C SER A 43 7.05 -0.06 1.61
N VAL A 44 6.36 0.97 1.15
CA VAL A 44 4.96 1.20 1.51
C VAL A 44 4.08 0.27 0.66
N ALA A 45 3.18 -0.48 1.30
CA ALA A 45 2.28 -1.39 0.59
C ALA A 45 1.32 -0.59 -0.31
N ALA A 46 1.20 -1.01 -1.58
CA ALA A 46 0.41 -0.29 -2.58
C ALA A 46 -1.10 -0.29 -2.28
N ASP A 47 -1.57 -1.25 -1.48
CA ASP A 47 -2.95 -1.44 -1.03
C ASP A 47 -3.16 -1.03 0.43
N ALA A 48 -2.20 -0.34 1.05
CA ALA A 48 -2.36 0.18 2.40
C ALA A 48 -3.54 1.15 2.49
N SER A 49 -4.37 0.99 3.53
CA SER A 49 -5.49 1.90 3.80
C SER A 49 -4.97 3.29 4.21
N SER A 50 -5.75 4.34 3.92
CA SER A 50 -5.46 5.70 4.38
C SER A 50 -5.22 5.73 5.89
N GLU A 51 -6.07 5.04 6.67
CA GLU A 51 -5.91 4.90 8.12
C GLU A 51 -4.55 4.30 8.50
N SER A 52 -4.13 3.21 7.86
CA SER A 52 -2.83 2.59 8.13
C SER A 52 -1.68 3.53 7.80
N LEU A 53 -1.75 4.24 6.66
CA LEU A 53 -0.74 5.20 6.25
C LEU A 53 -0.64 6.37 7.22
N ILE A 54 -1.77 6.91 7.68
CA ILE A 54 -1.84 8.02 8.62
C ILE A 54 -1.31 7.59 9.99
N ALA A 55 -1.75 6.44 10.50
CA ALA A 55 -1.33 5.92 11.80
C ALA A 55 0.20 5.65 11.82
N ASN A 56 0.72 5.01 10.78
CA ASN A 56 2.16 4.74 10.68
C ASN A 56 2.98 6.04 10.56
N SER A 57 2.45 7.03 9.84
CA SER A 57 3.07 8.35 9.73
C SER A 57 3.07 9.09 11.08
N TYR A 58 1.94 9.06 11.81
CA TYR A 58 1.83 9.63 13.14
C TYR A 58 2.86 9.04 14.10
N GLU A 59 2.97 7.70 14.13
CA GLU A 59 3.91 7.00 15.00
C GLU A 59 5.37 7.23 14.58
N THR A 60 5.64 7.37 13.28
CA THR A 60 6.96 7.75 12.77
C THR A 60 7.36 9.15 13.27
N PHE A 61 6.49 10.16 13.13
CA PHE A 61 6.78 11.51 13.62
C PHE A 61 6.92 11.54 15.15
N SER A 62 6.06 10.83 15.88
CA SER A 62 6.14 10.75 17.34
C SER A 62 7.46 10.10 17.79
N SER A 63 7.90 9.04 17.12
CA SER A 63 9.19 8.39 17.38
C SER A 63 10.37 9.32 17.10
N VAL A 64 10.34 10.03 15.97
CA VAL A 64 11.35 11.04 15.63
C VAL A 64 11.39 12.16 16.67
N SER A 65 10.23 12.67 17.09
CA SER A 65 10.14 13.68 18.15
C SER A 65 10.83 13.23 19.43
N ALA A 66 10.58 12.00 19.90
CA ALA A 66 11.19 11.45 21.11
C ALA A 66 12.71 11.30 20.98
N LEU A 67 13.20 10.78 19.84
CA LEU A 67 14.63 10.64 19.58
C LEU A 67 15.35 11.99 19.48
N LEU A 68 14.71 13.01 18.91
CA LEU A 68 15.28 14.35 18.83
C LEU A 68 15.39 15.01 20.20
N LEU A 69 14.44 14.77 21.11
CA LEU A 69 14.55 15.24 22.49
C LEU A 69 15.72 14.58 23.21
N ASP A 70 15.82 13.25 23.15
CA ASP A 70 16.95 12.49 23.74
C ASP A 70 18.29 12.98 23.18
N LEU A 71 18.40 13.14 21.86
CA LEU A 71 19.59 13.69 21.22
C LEU A 71 19.90 15.12 21.70
N SER A 72 18.87 15.96 21.89
CA SER A 72 19.06 17.35 22.32
C SER A 72 19.68 17.48 23.71
N GLU A 73 19.57 16.45 24.56
CA GLU A 73 20.20 16.40 25.89
C GLU A 73 21.72 16.23 25.79
N ALA A 74 22.19 15.54 24.75
CA ALA A 74 23.62 15.33 24.49
C ALA A 74 24.30 16.49 23.74
N LEU A 75 23.52 17.46 23.23
CA LEU A 75 24.00 18.57 22.42
C LEU A 75 24.01 19.90 23.19
N SER A 76 24.71 20.90 22.66
CA SER A 76 24.77 22.25 23.25
C SER A 76 24.90 23.33 22.18
N GLY A 77 24.53 24.56 22.54
CA GLY A 77 24.59 25.72 21.65
C GLY A 77 23.78 25.52 20.36
N LYS A 78 24.33 25.98 19.24
CA LYS A 78 23.64 26.01 17.93
C LYS A 78 23.08 24.66 17.50
N ASP A 79 23.78 23.56 17.77
CA ASP A 79 23.37 22.24 17.27
C ASP A 79 22.22 21.67 18.11
N ARG A 80 22.15 22.01 19.39
CA ARG A 80 20.97 21.76 20.22
C ARG A 80 19.78 22.57 19.71
N ASP A 81 19.98 23.85 19.40
CA ASP A 81 18.92 24.72 18.90
C ASP A 81 18.34 24.21 17.57
N VAL A 82 19.20 23.76 16.65
CA VAL A 82 18.75 23.11 15.39
C VAL A 82 17.99 21.82 15.67
N THR A 83 18.47 20.97 16.57
CA THR A 83 17.78 19.72 16.93
C THR A 83 16.40 19.98 17.50
N LEU A 84 16.27 20.97 18.40
CA LEU A 84 14.99 21.39 18.96
C LEU A 84 14.06 22.00 17.90
N ALA A 85 14.59 22.73 16.91
CA ALA A 85 13.79 23.23 15.80
C ALA A 85 13.22 22.08 14.94
N ILE A 86 14.00 21.03 14.66
CA ILE A 86 13.52 19.83 13.94
C ILE A 86 12.48 19.09 14.79
N HIS A 87 12.67 19.01 16.12
CA HIS A 87 11.69 18.45 17.03
C HIS A 87 10.35 19.19 16.93
N GLN A 88 10.36 20.53 16.97
CA GLN A 88 9.14 21.34 16.81
C GLN A 88 8.42 21.12 15.47
N LEU A 89 9.17 20.93 14.38
CA LEU A 89 8.59 20.60 13.07
C LEU A 89 8.00 19.19 13.06
N SER A 90 8.60 18.24 13.78
CA SER A 90 8.10 16.87 13.93
C SER A 90 6.80 16.85 14.73
N GLU A 91 6.71 17.62 15.82
CA GLU A 91 5.48 17.83 16.59
C GLU A 91 4.36 18.43 15.73
N LEU A 92 4.67 19.38 14.86
CA LEU A 92 3.69 19.90 13.90
C LEU A 92 3.17 18.79 12.96
N GLY A 93 4.06 17.89 12.51
CA GLY A 93 3.68 16.70 11.74
C GLY A 93 2.69 15.80 12.49
N VAL A 94 2.96 15.51 13.77
CA VAL A 94 2.06 14.75 14.64
C VAL A 94 0.66 15.39 14.72
N LEU A 95 0.60 16.71 14.93
CA LEU A 95 -0.67 17.45 14.99
C LEU A 95 -1.45 17.38 13.66
N LEU A 96 -0.75 17.53 12.53
CA LEU A 96 -1.38 17.42 11.20
C LEU A 96 -1.91 16.01 10.93
N MET A 97 -1.17 14.97 11.28
CA MET A 97 -1.61 13.57 11.14
C MET A 97 -2.79 13.26 12.06
N GLY A 98 -2.76 13.73 13.31
CA GLY A 98 -3.89 13.60 14.23
C GLY A 98 -5.16 14.26 13.68
N LYS A 99 -5.04 15.48 13.14
CA LYS A 99 -6.16 16.16 12.45
C LYS A 99 -6.66 15.42 11.22
N LEU A 100 -5.79 14.72 10.50
CA LEU A 100 -6.18 13.92 9.34
C LEU A 100 -6.91 12.65 9.79
N MET A 101 -6.44 11.99 10.85
CA MET A 101 -7.10 10.83 11.45
C MET A 101 -8.51 11.16 11.94
N ASP A 102 -8.69 12.31 12.61
CA ASP A 102 -10.01 12.81 13.05
C ASP A 102 -11.00 13.01 11.87
N ARG A 103 -10.51 13.28 10.65
CA ARG A 103 -11.35 13.47 9.46
C ARG A 103 -11.79 12.16 8.82
N GLU A 104 -10.92 11.14 8.85
CA GLU A 104 -11.20 9.82 8.27
C GLU A 104 -12.11 8.97 9.18
N LEU A 105 -12.18 9.30 10.48
CA LEU A 105 -13.08 8.67 11.46
C LEU A 105 -14.20 9.64 11.86
N PRO A 106 -15.16 9.98 10.98
CA PRO A 106 -16.32 10.75 11.42
C PRO A 106 -17.07 9.91 12.47
N CYS A 107 -17.22 10.46 13.67
CA CYS A 107 -18.08 9.88 14.70
C CYS A 107 -19.42 9.50 14.06
N SER A 108 -19.72 8.20 14.08
CA SER A 108 -21.03 7.65 13.72
C SER A 108 -22.09 8.05 14.76
#